data_AF-A0A969F9M4-F1
#
_entry.id   AF-A0A969F9M4-F1
#
_cell.length_a   1.000
_cell.length_b   1.000
_cell.length_c   1.000
_cell.angle_alpha   90.00
_cell.angle_beta   90.00
_cell.angle_gamma   90.00
#
_symmetry.space_group_name_H-M   'P 1'
#
loop_
_entity.id
_entity.type
_entity.pdbx_description
1 polymer ?
#
loop_
_entity_poly.entity_id
_entity_poly.type
_entity_poly.pdbx_seq_one_letter_code
_entity_poly.pdbx_strand_id
1 'polypeptide(L)'
;MFIALNQEGDGYPYTTLFNGLTETPSNMTIGATWQPENAQTVGQVMGEELAKVGVNMLFGPVLDVLEKPTAVNSNNLGVRTFGGDPYWVGLMGQAYTEGVHLGSNGRVAVIASHFPGFGASDPPFAPRKKFPTLYKKGWQNWKKVIWYLLSP
;
A
#
# COMPACT_ATOMS: atom_id res chain seq x y z
N MET A 1 -12.36 20.64 -4.67
CA MET A 1 -12.34 20.13 -3.28
C MET A 1 -11.83 18.70 -3.32
N PHE A 2 -10.92 18.32 -2.41
CA PHE A 2 -10.47 16.93 -2.28
C PHE A 2 -11.33 16.19 -1.26
N ILE A 3 -11.75 14.98 -1.62
CA ILE A 3 -12.44 14.02 -0.77
C ILE A 3 -11.55 12.79 -0.75
N ALA A 4 -10.95 12.54 0.41
CA ALA A 4 -9.94 11.51 0.56
C ALA A 4 -10.45 10.32 1.38
N LEU A 5 -9.97 9.12 1.04
CA LEU A 5 -10.30 7.88 1.72
C LEU A 5 -9.04 7.09 2.04
N ASN A 6 -8.98 6.50 3.24
CA ASN A 6 -7.94 5.55 3.59
C ASN A 6 -8.39 4.12 3.31
N GLN A 7 -7.75 3.48 2.33
CA GLN A 7 -8.12 2.17 1.82
C GLN A 7 -6.86 1.32 1.58
N GLU A 8 -6.14 1.05 2.67
CA GLU A 8 -4.83 0.39 2.64
C GLU A 8 -4.92 -1.14 2.60
N GLY A 9 -6.13 -1.68 2.79
CA GLY A 9 -6.41 -3.11 2.95
C GLY A 9 -6.38 -3.57 4.41
N ASP A 10 -6.71 -4.84 4.65
CA ASP A 10 -6.68 -5.49 5.98
C ASP A 10 -7.78 -5.05 6.98
N GLY A 11 -8.92 -4.56 6.47
CA GLY A 11 -10.10 -4.27 7.30
C GLY A 11 -9.88 -3.12 8.29
N TYR A 12 -10.72 -3.04 9.33
CA TYR A 12 -10.68 -1.93 10.29
C TYR A 12 -9.40 -2.00 11.13
N PRO A 13 -8.65 -0.90 11.33
CA PRO A 13 -8.97 0.50 10.99
C PRO A 13 -8.34 1.04 9.69
N TYR A 14 -7.79 0.20 8.82
CA TYR A 14 -6.95 0.59 7.68
C TYR A 14 -7.70 0.69 6.35
N THR A 15 -8.86 0.04 6.28
CA THR A 15 -9.91 0.27 5.29
C THR A 15 -10.98 1.12 5.98
N THR A 16 -11.60 2.10 5.32
CA THR A 16 -12.63 2.95 5.94
C THR A 16 -14.03 2.54 5.50
N LEU A 17 -14.19 2.23 4.21
CA LEU A 17 -15.45 1.72 3.65
C LEU A 17 -15.39 0.19 3.59
N PHE A 18 -16.07 -0.47 4.52
CA PHE A 18 -16.15 -1.94 4.59
C PHE A 18 -17.37 -2.52 3.89
N ASN A 19 -18.38 -1.69 3.62
CA ASN A 19 -19.65 -2.10 3.03
C ASN A 19 -19.97 -1.20 1.83
N GLY A 20 -20.51 -1.78 0.76
CA GLY A 20 -20.94 -1.05 -0.44
C GLY A 20 -19.85 -0.88 -1.51
N LEU A 21 -18.65 -1.37 -1.26
CA LEU A 21 -17.57 -1.53 -2.22
C LEU A 21 -17.30 -3.03 -2.45
N THR A 22 -16.64 -3.36 -3.54
CA THR A 22 -16.19 -4.73 -3.80
C THR A 22 -15.11 -5.11 -2.79
N GLU A 23 -15.26 -6.28 -2.15
CA GLU A 23 -14.22 -6.82 -1.29
C GLU A 23 -13.00 -7.21 -2.13
N THR A 24 -11.86 -6.58 -1.82
CA THR A 24 -10.61 -6.83 -2.51
C THR A 24 -9.66 -7.65 -1.62
N PRO A 25 -8.81 -8.51 -2.23
CA PRO A 25 -7.81 -9.26 -1.48
C PRO A 25 -6.80 -8.30 -0.83
N SER A 26 -6.16 -8.74 0.26
CA SER A 26 -5.09 -7.97 0.89
C SER A 26 -3.90 -7.76 -0.06
N ASN A 27 -3.14 -6.68 0.12
CA ASN A 27 -1.96 -6.42 -0.70
C ASN A 27 -0.95 -7.57 -0.64
N MET A 28 -0.80 -8.26 0.50
CA MET A 28 0.08 -9.41 0.61
C MET A 28 -0.44 -10.61 -0.19
N THR A 29 -1.75 -10.80 -0.24
CA THR A 29 -2.38 -11.83 -1.09
C THR A 29 -2.13 -11.53 -2.57
N ILE A 30 -2.31 -10.28 -3.00
CA ILE A 30 -2.00 -9.84 -4.36
C ILE A 30 -0.52 -10.07 -4.66
N GLY A 31 0.34 -9.60 -3.76
CA GLY A 31 1.79 -9.73 -3.87
C GLY A 31 2.27 -11.17 -3.92
N ALA A 32 1.63 -12.09 -3.21
CA ALA A 32 1.92 -13.53 -3.24
C ALA A 32 1.64 -14.19 -4.60
N THR A 33 0.88 -13.55 -5.50
CA THR A 33 0.61 -14.10 -6.84
C THR A 33 1.75 -13.89 -7.83
N TRP A 34 2.66 -12.94 -7.56
CA TRP A 34 3.79 -12.56 -8.41
C TRP A 34 3.38 -12.13 -9.83
N GLN A 35 2.11 -11.70 -9.98
CA GLN A 35 1.49 -11.27 -11.22
C GLN A 35 1.01 -9.81 -11.06
N PRO A 36 1.73 -8.82 -11.60
CA PRO A 36 1.34 -7.41 -11.55
C PRO A 36 -0.04 -7.13 -12.17
N GLU A 37 -0.50 -7.97 -13.10
CA GLU A 37 -1.81 -7.87 -13.75
C GLU A 37 -2.95 -8.00 -12.72
N ASN A 38 -2.75 -8.82 -11.69
CA ASN A 38 -3.71 -8.94 -10.59
C ASN A 38 -3.79 -7.65 -9.78
N ALA A 39 -2.64 -7.03 -9.50
CA ALA A 39 -2.58 -5.74 -8.80
C ALA A 39 -3.27 -4.63 -9.62
N GLN A 40 -3.04 -4.60 -10.94
CA GLN A 40 -3.71 -3.66 -11.84
C GLN A 40 -5.23 -3.88 -11.86
N THR A 41 -5.69 -5.12 -11.96
CA THR A 41 -7.12 -5.45 -11.97
C THR A 41 -7.81 -4.99 -10.67
N VAL A 42 -7.20 -5.26 -9.52
CA VAL A 42 -7.73 -4.79 -8.23
C VAL A 42 -7.72 -3.26 -8.17
N GLY A 43 -6.65 -2.62 -8.66
CA GLY A 43 -6.57 -1.16 -8.76
C GLY A 43 -7.69 -0.57 -9.63
N GLN A 44 -8.01 -1.19 -10.77
CA GLN A 44 -9.09 -0.74 -11.66
C GLN A 44 -10.45 -0.75 -10.97
N VAL A 45 -10.79 -1.86 -10.29
CA VAL A 45 -12.04 -1.95 -9.52
C VAL A 45 -12.10 -0.84 -8.47
N MET A 46 -11.02 -0.66 -7.71
CA MET A 46 -10.94 0.38 -6.68
C MET A 46 -11.08 1.80 -7.28
N GLY A 47 -10.38 2.11 -8.36
CA GLY A 47 -10.47 3.42 -9.02
C GLY A 47 -11.87 3.73 -9.55
N GLU A 48 -12.52 2.73 -10.13
CA GLU A 48 -13.88 2.85 -10.65
C GLU A 48 -14.89 3.13 -9.52
N GLU A 49 -14.84 2.35 -8.44
CA GLU A 49 -15.78 2.49 -7.33
C GLU A 49 -15.57 3.80 -6.56
N LEU A 50 -14.32 4.19 -6.28
CA LEU A 50 -14.00 5.45 -5.60
C LEU A 50 -14.52 6.65 -6.39
N ALA A 51 -14.31 6.66 -7.71
CA ALA A 51 -14.81 7.72 -8.57
C ALA A 51 -16.36 7.76 -8.61
N LYS A 52 -17.05 6.61 -8.54
CA LYS A 52 -18.52 6.54 -8.47
C LYS A 52 -19.08 7.13 -7.18
N VAL A 53 -18.40 6.94 -6.05
CA VAL A 53 -18.83 7.50 -4.75
C VAL A 53 -18.32 8.92 -4.50
N GLY A 54 -17.63 9.53 -5.47
CA GLY A 54 -17.16 10.91 -5.41
C GLY A 54 -15.85 11.12 -4.65
N VAL A 55 -15.15 10.05 -4.29
CA VAL A 55 -13.78 10.12 -3.75
C VAL A 55 -12.82 10.42 -4.90
N ASN A 56 -11.89 11.35 -4.68
CA ASN A 56 -10.90 11.77 -5.69
C ASN A 56 -9.45 11.72 -5.17
N MET A 57 -9.24 11.19 -3.97
CA MET A 57 -7.92 11.00 -3.38
C MET A 57 -7.90 9.71 -2.55
N LEU A 58 -7.02 8.78 -2.90
CA LEU A 58 -6.83 7.50 -2.24
C LEU A 58 -5.55 7.54 -1.41
N PHE A 59 -5.65 7.31 -0.11
CA PHE A 59 -4.51 6.95 0.73
C PHE A 59 -4.32 5.43 0.67
N GLY A 60 -3.23 5.03 0.01
CA GLY A 60 -2.97 3.67 -0.45
C GLY A 60 -2.46 3.69 -1.90
N PRO A 61 -1.76 2.64 -2.35
CA PRO A 61 -1.42 1.42 -1.60
C PRO A 61 -0.22 1.61 -0.65
N VAL A 62 -0.01 0.63 0.24
CA VAL A 62 1.16 0.59 1.13
C VAL A 62 2.34 -0.06 0.41
N LEU A 63 3.42 0.70 0.25
CA LEU A 63 4.67 0.34 -0.43
C LEU A 63 5.82 0.11 0.55
N ASP A 64 5.49 -0.19 1.80
CA ASP A 64 6.45 -0.61 2.80
C ASP A 64 6.92 -2.05 2.54
N VAL A 65 8.22 -2.31 2.64
CA VAL A 65 8.83 -3.63 2.41
C VAL A 65 8.99 -4.38 3.72
N LEU A 66 8.29 -5.50 3.89
CA LEU A 66 8.33 -6.33 5.10
C LEU A 66 9.26 -7.54 4.92
N GLU A 67 10.56 -7.36 5.19
CA GLU A 67 11.55 -8.44 5.00
C GLU A 67 11.39 -9.58 6.03
N LYS A 68 11.01 -9.26 7.27
CA LYS A 68 10.90 -10.22 8.37
C LYS A 68 9.54 -10.06 9.07
N PRO A 69 8.60 -10.98 8.85
CA PRO A 69 7.36 -11.01 9.62
C PRO A 69 7.67 -11.33 11.08
N THR A 70 7.18 -10.51 12.02
CA THR A 70 7.29 -10.80 13.46
C THR A 70 5.90 -10.94 14.06
N ALA A 71 5.65 -12.03 14.79
CA ALA A 71 4.37 -12.28 15.46
C ALA A 71 4.10 -11.31 16.64
N VAL A 72 5.12 -10.60 17.12
CA VAL A 72 5.06 -9.73 18.29
C VAL A 72 5.17 -8.27 17.85
N ASN A 73 4.10 -7.70 17.28
CA ASN A 73 4.10 -6.27 16.99
C ASN A 73 2.69 -5.68 17.05
N SER A 74 2.52 -4.64 17.88
CA SER A 74 1.31 -3.80 17.92
C SER A 74 1.28 -2.76 16.80
N ASN A 75 2.36 -2.67 16.01
CA ASN A 75 2.54 -1.83 14.84
C ASN A 75 2.83 -2.69 13.58
N ASN A 76 2.29 -3.91 13.54
CA ASN A 76 2.57 -4.84 12.46
C ASN A 76 1.94 -4.33 11.16
N LEU A 77 2.75 -4.23 10.10
CA LEU A 77 2.30 -3.98 8.74
C LEU A 77 1.28 -5.04 8.27
N GLY A 78 1.33 -6.22 8.88
CA GLY A 78 0.39 -7.30 8.64
C GLY A 78 0.37 -7.70 7.17
N VAL A 79 -0.82 -7.82 6.60
CA VAL A 79 -1.03 -8.18 5.20
C VAL A 79 -1.19 -6.96 4.28
N ARG A 80 -0.92 -5.74 4.77
CA ARG A 80 -1.06 -4.49 4.00
C ARG A 80 0.08 -4.22 3.03
N THR A 81 1.20 -4.91 3.16
CA THR A 81 2.31 -4.82 2.19
C THR A 81 2.13 -5.80 1.05
N PHE A 82 2.66 -5.48 -0.13
CA PHE A 82 2.82 -6.45 -1.21
C PHE A 82 3.89 -7.52 -0.94
N GLY A 83 4.79 -7.33 0.02
CA GLY A 83 5.75 -8.37 0.39
C GLY A 83 7.07 -7.87 0.99
N GLY A 84 8.06 -8.75 0.96
CA GLY A 84 9.38 -8.52 1.56
C GLY A 84 10.50 -8.15 0.60
N ASP A 85 10.23 -8.11 -0.70
CA ASP A 85 11.22 -7.72 -1.71
C ASP A 85 10.89 -6.35 -2.32
N PRO A 86 11.82 -5.37 -2.27
CA PRO A 86 11.61 -4.03 -2.85
C PRO A 86 11.27 -4.03 -4.35
N TYR A 87 11.75 -5.02 -5.11
CA TYR A 87 11.43 -5.17 -6.53
C TYR A 87 9.95 -5.46 -6.72
N TRP A 88 9.44 -6.49 -6.05
CA TRP A 88 8.04 -6.90 -6.15
C TRP A 88 7.11 -5.85 -5.57
N VAL A 89 7.47 -5.20 -4.46
CA VAL A 89 6.67 -4.11 -3.88
C VAL A 89 6.57 -2.93 -4.85
N GLY A 90 7.67 -2.57 -5.53
CA GLY A 90 7.67 -1.52 -6.54
C GLY A 90 6.77 -1.86 -7.74
N LEU A 91 6.94 -3.05 -8.33
CA LEU A 91 6.14 -3.49 -9.48
C LEU A 91 4.64 -3.60 -9.17
N MET A 92 4.29 -4.21 -8.03
CA MET A 92 2.88 -4.34 -7.62
C MET A 92 2.27 -2.97 -7.32
N GLY A 93 3.03 -2.09 -6.66
CA GLY A 93 2.61 -0.72 -6.39
C GLY A 93 2.36 0.10 -7.66
N GLN A 94 3.24 -0.03 -8.65
CA GLN A 94 3.08 0.61 -9.96
C GLN A 94 1.80 0.12 -10.64
N ALA A 95 1.68 -1.20 -10.81
CA ALA A 95 0.55 -1.81 -11.50
C ALA A 95 -0.80 -1.47 -10.82
N TYR A 96 -0.85 -1.50 -9.48
CA TYR A 96 -2.03 -1.08 -8.73
C TYR A 96 -2.38 0.39 -8.98
N THR A 97 -1.38 1.28 -8.94
CA THR A 97 -1.55 2.72 -9.17
C THR A 97 -2.06 3.01 -10.58
N GLU A 98 -1.48 2.35 -11.59
CA GLU A 98 -1.96 2.40 -12.97
C GLU A 98 -3.41 1.90 -13.06
N GLY A 99 -3.74 0.81 -12.38
CA GLY A 99 -5.09 0.29 -12.29
C GLY A 99 -6.07 1.33 -11.76
N VAL A 100 -5.75 1.98 -10.64
CA VAL A 100 -6.61 3.03 -10.05
C VAL A 100 -6.81 4.20 -11.01
N HIS A 101 -5.76 4.64 -11.70
CA HIS A 101 -5.88 5.68 -12.71
C HIS A 101 -6.76 5.24 -13.89
N LEU A 102 -6.62 4.01 -14.38
CA LEU A 102 -7.45 3.46 -15.45
C LEU A 102 -8.92 3.39 -15.04
N GLY A 103 -9.23 2.74 -13.90
CA GLY A 103 -10.61 2.56 -13.44
C GLY A 103 -11.31 3.88 -13.10
N SER A 104 -10.56 4.86 -12.59
CA SER A 104 -11.12 6.18 -12.28
C SER A 104 -11.18 7.14 -13.48
N ASN A 105 -10.62 6.78 -14.64
CA ASN A 105 -10.35 7.68 -15.76
C ASN A 105 -9.50 8.90 -15.34
N GLY A 106 -8.48 8.67 -14.51
CA GLY A 106 -7.56 9.69 -14.01
C GLY A 106 -8.17 10.65 -12.98
N ARG A 107 -9.35 10.33 -12.42
CA ARG A 107 -10.05 11.21 -11.47
C ARG A 107 -9.65 11.01 -10.02
N VAL A 108 -8.96 9.92 -9.70
CA VAL A 108 -8.52 9.60 -8.33
C VAL A 108 -7.01 9.72 -8.25
N ALA A 109 -6.53 10.63 -7.40
CA ALA A 109 -5.12 10.75 -7.06
C ALA A 109 -4.72 9.64 -6.08
N VAL A 110 -3.57 9.00 -6.29
CA VAL A 110 -3.05 7.90 -5.45
C VAL A 110 -1.91 8.42 -4.56
N ILE A 111 -2.00 8.17 -3.26
CA ILE A 111 -1.01 8.56 -2.26
C ILE A 111 -0.41 7.30 -1.66
N ALA A 112 0.73 6.89 -2.21
CA ALA A 112 1.50 5.76 -1.70
C ALA A 112 2.07 6.07 -0.31
N SER A 113 1.97 5.10 0.59
CA SER A 113 2.43 5.20 1.97
C SER A 113 3.37 4.04 2.33
N HIS A 114 4.24 4.14 3.32
CA HIS A 114 4.58 5.31 4.11
C HIS A 114 6.03 5.67 3.84
N PHE A 115 6.29 6.80 3.20
CA PHE A 115 7.67 7.23 2.99
C PHE A 115 8.35 7.51 4.35
N PRO A 116 9.59 7.05 4.59
CA PRO A 116 10.50 6.27 3.74
C PRO A 116 10.62 4.80 4.16
N GLY A 117 9.58 4.19 4.69
CA GLY A 117 9.51 2.74 4.93
C GLY A 117 9.38 2.31 6.36
N PHE A 118 8.16 2.00 6.81
CA PHE A 118 7.96 1.43 8.15
C PHE A 118 8.37 -0.04 8.27
N GLY A 119 8.44 -0.78 7.16
CA GLY A 119 8.74 -2.22 7.16
C GLY A 119 10.12 -2.61 7.72
N ALA A 120 11.03 -1.64 7.89
CA ALA A 120 12.35 -1.83 8.50
C ALA A 120 12.54 -1.04 9.81
N SER A 121 11.47 -0.57 10.45
CA SER A 121 11.54 0.18 11.72
C SER A 121 11.66 -0.74 12.95
N ASP A 122 12.26 -0.22 14.03
CA ASP A 122 12.60 -0.94 15.27
C ASP A 122 11.44 -1.74 15.93
N PRO A 123 11.74 -2.85 16.64
CA PRO A 123 10.74 -3.57 17.44
C PRO A 123 10.26 -2.79 18.69
N PRO A 124 9.05 -3.09 19.20
CA PRO A 124 8.23 -2.20 20.02
C PRO A 124 8.52 -2.20 21.53
N PHE A 125 9.76 -2.45 21.99
CA PHE A 125 10.08 -2.14 23.40
C PHE A 125 10.11 -0.63 23.69
N ALA A 126 9.81 0.19 22.68
CA ALA A 126 9.53 1.59 22.80
C ALA A 126 8.02 1.78 23.10
N PRO A 127 7.63 2.40 24.24
CA PRO A 127 6.22 2.71 24.51
C PRO A 127 5.63 3.52 23.35
N ARG A 128 4.28 3.49 23.17
CA ARG A 128 3.47 4.22 22.14
C ARG A 128 3.76 5.74 21.99
N LYS A 129 4.73 6.29 22.71
CA LYS A 129 5.22 7.67 22.72
C LYS A 129 6.64 7.85 22.15
N LYS A 130 7.19 6.88 21.41
CA LYS A 130 8.50 7.04 20.75
C LYS A 130 8.34 6.96 19.23
N PHE A 131 8.95 7.92 18.54
CA PHE A 131 9.07 7.89 17.09
C PHE A 131 9.89 6.67 16.67
N PRO A 132 9.43 5.88 15.69
CA PRO A 132 10.19 4.75 15.16
C PRO A 132 11.51 5.23 14.53
N THR A 133 12.61 4.56 14.89
CA THR A 133 13.92 4.80 14.27
C THR A 133 14.01 4.03 12.95
N LEU A 134 14.33 4.74 11.87
CA LEU A 134 14.58 4.12 10.57
C LEU A 134 16.05 3.72 10.47
N TYR A 135 16.30 2.44 10.22
CA TYR A 135 17.65 1.99 9.88
C TYR A 135 18.03 2.42 8.46
N LYS A 136 19.33 2.62 8.22
CA LYS A 136 19.93 2.88 6.89
C LYS A 136 19.40 1.94 5.78
N LYS A 137 18.99 0.73 6.17
CA LYS A 137 18.41 -0.30 5.29
C LYS A 137 17.01 0.06 4.78
N GLY A 138 16.12 0.60 5.62
CA GLY A 138 14.78 1.03 5.19
C GLY A 138 14.84 2.08 4.08
N TRP A 139 15.74 3.05 4.24
CA TRP A 139 16.04 4.06 3.22
C TRP A 139 16.53 3.46 1.89
N GLN A 140 17.37 2.43 1.92
CA GLN A 140 17.84 1.75 0.71
C GLN A 140 16.72 0.98 0.00
N ASN A 141 15.85 0.32 0.76
CA ASN A 141 14.70 -0.38 0.21
C ASN A 141 13.75 0.61 -0.47
N TRP A 142 13.48 1.74 0.16
CA TRP A 142 12.62 2.77 -0.44
C TRP A 142 13.20 3.40 -1.70
N LYS A 143 14.52 3.60 -1.77
CA LYS A 143 15.17 4.02 -3.02
C LYS A 143 14.92 3.04 -4.16
N LYS A 144 14.96 1.74 -3.87
CA LYS A 144 14.65 0.71 -4.86
C LYS A 144 13.18 0.73 -5.25
N VAL A 145 12.27 0.77 -4.28
CA VAL A 145 10.83 0.87 -4.54
C VAL A 145 10.51 2.08 -5.43
N ILE A 146 11.01 3.28 -5.10
CA ILE A 146 10.85 4.48 -5.92
C ILE A 146 11.42 4.27 -7.32
N TRP A 147 12.60 3.66 -7.43
CA TRP A 147 13.21 3.40 -8.73
C TRP A 147 12.29 2.55 -9.60
N TYR A 148 11.74 1.45 -9.06
CA TYR A 148 10.82 0.59 -9.82
C TYR A 148 9.47 1.27 -10.11
N LEU A 149 8.91 2.04 -9.17
CA LEU A 149 7.65 2.76 -9.38
C LEU A 149 7.70 3.81 -10.49
N LEU A 150 8.87 4.43 -10.68
CA LEU A 150 9.07 5.51 -11.64
C LEU A 150 9.83 5.06 -12.89
N SER A 151 10.21 3.79 -12.97
CA SER A 151 10.87 3.24 -14.15
C SER A 151 9.84 3.02 -15.26
N PRO A 152 10.16 3.43 -16.49
CA PRO A 152 9.28 3.26 -17.66
C PRO A 152 9.14 1.80 -18.10
#